data_AF-A0A7S0NQI9-F1
#
_entry.id   AF-A0A7S0NQI9-F1
#
_cell.length_a   1.000
_cell.length_b   1.000
_cell.length_c   1.000
_cell.angle_alpha   90.00
_cell.angle_beta   90.00
_cell.angle_gamma   90.00
#
_symmetry.space_group_name_H-M   'P 1'
#
loop_
_entity.id
_entity.type
_entity.pdbx_description
1 polymer ?
#
loop_
_entity_poly.entity_id
_entity_poly.type
_entity_poly.pdbx_seq_one_letter_code
_entity_poly.pdbx_strand_id
1 'polypeptide(L)'
;PPSPPPPSPPPPRPPQPPPSPPPSIPSEGSAVIQGNTGAFLSCLLPGRDDKTTQVPYGRQLIAPQCCSPTDGACTRFIGTNDDEGCLAGFSDNKDAPNYITTFTYSQTAALCASLSLTLCDQSCVDTGCA
;
A
#
# COMPACT_ATOMS: atom_id res chain seq x y z
N PRO A 1 28.23 10.91 -57.01
CA PRO A 1 27.77 11.85 -55.95
C PRO A 1 28.29 11.33 -54.60
N PRO A 2 28.95 12.14 -53.76
CA PRO A 2 29.40 11.69 -52.45
C PRO A 2 28.23 11.57 -51.46
N SER A 3 28.26 10.52 -50.64
CA SER A 3 27.23 10.22 -49.63
C SER A 3 27.21 11.26 -48.51
N PRO A 4 26.04 11.59 -47.93
CA PRO A 4 25.95 12.49 -46.80
C PRO A 4 26.63 11.91 -45.55
N PRO A 5 27.22 12.75 -44.68
CA PRO A 5 27.85 12.30 -43.45
C PRO A 5 26.80 11.72 -42.48
N PRO A 6 27.20 10.76 -41.63
CA PRO A 6 26.30 10.17 -40.65
C PRO A 6 25.82 11.18 -39.60
N PRO A 7 24.59 11.04 -39.07
CA PRO A 7 24.08 11.90 -38.02
C PRO A 7 24.86 11.72 -36.71
N SER A 8 25.05 12.81 -35.97
CA SER A 8 25.73 12.83 -34.67
C SER A 8 24.96 12.04 -33.61
N PRO A 9 25.65 11.39 -32.65
CA PRO A 9 24.98 10.68 -31.56
C PRO A 9 24.25 11.64 -30.62
N PRO A 10 23.14 11.20 -29.99
CA PRO A 10 22.41 12.01 -29.02
C PRO A 10 23.28 12.28 -27.76
N PRO A 11 23.05 13.41 -27.07
CA PRO A 11 23.78 13.72 -25.84
C PRO A 11 23.51 12.68 -24.74
N PRO A 12 24.47 12.46 -23.82
CA PRO A 12 24.26 11.57 -22.69
C PRO A 12 23.12 12.06 -21.80
N ARG A 13 22.27 11.13 -21.34
CA ARG A 13 21.18 11.46 -20.42
C ARG A 13 21.76 11.94 -19.08
N PRO A 14 21.15 12.95 -18.44
CA PRO A 14 21.52 13.32 -17.08
C PRO A 14 21.36 12.13 -16.12
N PRO A 15 22.17 12.06 -15.04
CA PRO A 15 22.05 11.02 -14.03
C PRO A 15 20.66 11.05 -13.39
N GLN A 16 20.06 9.88 -13.21
CA GLN A 16 18.77 9.78 -12.53
C GLN A 16 18.92 10.22 -11.06
N PRO A 17 17.92 10.91 -10.49
CA PRO A 17 17.92 11.21 -9.06
C PRO A 17 17.91 9.90 -8.26
N PRO A 18 18.49 9.88 -7.04
CA PRO A 18 18.41 8.73 -6.16
C PRO A 18 16.93 8.38 -5.87
N PRO A 19 16.62 7.09 -5.67
CA PRO A 19 15.27 6.68 -5.32
C PRO A 19 14.85 7.35 -4.01
N SER A 20 13.61 7.84 -3.96
CA SER A 20 13.03 8.39 -2.73
C SER A 20 13.08 7.34 -1.61
N PRO A 21 13.39 7.74 -0.36
CA PRO A 21 13.35 6.80 0.76
C PRO A 21 11.94 6.20 0.91
N PRO A 22 11.83 4.94 1.38
CA PRO A 22 10.54 4.32 1.58
C PRO A 22 9.71 5.12 2.59
N PRO A 23 8.38 5.18 2.43
CA PRO A 23 7.51 5.84 3.38
C PRO A 23 7.72 5.23 4.77
N SER A 24 7.81 6.08 5.79
CA SER A 24 8.05 5.67 7.18
C SER A 24 6.86 6.06 8.05
N ILE A 25 6.69 5.40 9.19
CA ILE A 25 5.66 5.78 10.17
C ILE A 25 5.90 7.26 10.56
N PRO A 26 4.85 8.12 10.60
CA PRO A 26 4.98 9.51 11.03
C PRO A 26 5.52 9.63 12.46
N SER A 27 6.10 10.78 12.83
CA SER A 27 6.61 11.03 14.19
C SER A 27 5.55 10.83 15.28
N GLU A 28 4.31 11.23 14.98
CA GLU A 28 3.15 11.09 15.88
C GLU A 28 2.63 9.65 15.96
N GLY A 29 3.13 8.76 15.09
CA GLY A 29 2.65 7.40 14.93
C GLY A 29 1.46 7.27 13.97
N SER A 30 1.04 6.02 13.77
CA SER A 30 -0.09 5.66 12.91
C SER A 30 -1.09 4.81 13.66
N ALA A 31 -2.37 5.19 13.64
CA ALA A 31 -3.43 4.43 14.29
C ALA A 31 -3.73 3.14 13.53
N VAL A 32 -3.76 2.02 14.25
CA VAL A 32 -4.43 0.78 13.82
C VAL A 32 -5.84 0.83 14.38
N ILE A 33 -6.82 0.71 13.49
CA ILE A 33 -8.25 0.74 13.83
C ILE A 33 -8.92 -0.61 13.52
N GLN A 34 -10.04 -0.87 14.19
CA GLN A 34 -10.85 -2.04 13.96
C GLN A 34 -11.55 -1.95 12.60
N GLY A 35 -11.34 -2.96 11.76
CA GLY A 35 -11.91 -2.98 10.41
C GLY A 35 -13.44 -2.91 10.35
N ASN A 36 -14.17 -3.37 11.36
CA ASN A 36 -15.65 -3.36 11.35
C ASN A 36 -16.27 -2.06 11.91
N THR A 37 -15.62 -1.42 12.87
CA THR A 37 -16.23 -0.30 13.63
C THR A 37 -15.46 1.02 13.50
N GLY A 38 -14.23 0.97 13.01
CA GLY A 38 -13.30 2.10 13.04
C GLY A 38 -12.73 2.41 14.44
N ALA A 39 -13.03 1.60 15.46
CA ALA A 39 -12.53 1.83 16.81
C ALA A 39 -10.99 1.74 16.88
N PHE A 40 -10.36 2.63 17.64
CA PHE A 40 -8.91 2.59 17.86
C PHE A 40 -8.47 1.29 18.56
N LEU A 41 -7.40 0.66 18.09
CA LEU A 41 -6.83 -0.56 18.67
C LEU A 41 -5.41 -0.35 19.21
N SER A 42 -4.54 0.27 18.43
CA SER A 42 -3.13 0.48 18.79
C SER A 42 -2.53 1.63 17.98
N CYS A 43 -1.40 2.16 18.44
CA CYS A 43 -0.60 3.12 17.69
C CYS A 43 0.73 2.45 17.29
N LEU A 44 1.08 2.50 16.00
CA LEU A 44 2.40 2.12 15.51
C LEU A 44 3.32 3.32 15.66
N LEU A 45 4.49 3.14 16.28
CA LEU A 45 5.48 4.19 16.48
C LEU A 45 6.70 3.98 15.59
N PRO A 46 7.29 5.06 15.02
CA PRO A 46 8.49 4.96 14.21
C PRO A 46 9.68 4.44 15.01
N GLY A 47 10.51 3.58 14.41
CA GLY A 47 11.66 2.95 15.07
C GLY A 47 11.30 1.78 16.00
N ARG A 48 10.02 1.64 16.39
CA ARG A 48 9.52 0.57 17.25
C ARG A 48 8.71 -0.45 16.46
N ASP A 49 7.78 0.03 15.65
CA ASP A 49 6.75 -0.78 15.00
C ASP A 49 6.90 -0.84 13.47
N ASP A 50 8.06 -0.44 12.93
CA ASP A 50 8.31 -0.39 11.48
C ASP A 50 8.14 -1.73 10.77
N LYS A 51 8.28 -2.83 11.52
CA LYS A 51 8.12 -4.22 11.05
C LYS A 51 6.82 -4.87 11.52
N THR A 52 5.98 -4.13 12.23
CA THR A 52 4.75 -4.66 12.81
C THR A 52 3.72 -4.89 11.71
N THR A 53 3.21 -6.11 11.66
CA THR A 53 2.11 -6.53 10.77
C THR A 53 0.90 -7.04 11.55
N GLN A 54 0.98 -7.03 12.89
CA GLN A 54 -0.02 -7.61 13.77
C GLN A 54 -0.25 -6.78 15.03
N VAL A 55 -1.46 -6.83 15.57
CA VAL A 55 -1.86 -6.26 16.87
C VAL A 55 -2.66 -7.31 17.65
N PRO A 56 -2.69 -7.30 19.00
CA PRO A 56 -3.39 -8.32 19.80
C PRO A 56 -4.91 -8.12 19.82
N TYR A 57 -5.55 -8.14 18.65
CA TYR A 57 -6.99 -7.96 18.47
C TYR A 57 -7.52 -8.82 17.31
N GLY A 58 -8.66 -9.50 17.52
CA GLY A 58 -9.31 -10.30 16.49
C GLY A 58 -8.38 -11.36 15.90
N ARG A 59 -8.23 -11.38 14.57
CA ARG A 59 -7.31 -12.28 13.83
C ARG A 59 -5.86 -11.83 13.85
N GLN A 60 -5.54 -10.80 14.62
CA GLN A 60 -4.22 -10.21 14.84
C GLN A 60 -3.62 -9.47 13.64
N LEU A 61 -3.93 -9.83 12.39
CA LEU A 61 -3.34 -9.21 11.21
C LEU A 61 -3.82 -7.77 10.98
N ILE A 62 -2.89 -6.87 10.63
CA ILE A 62 -3.20 -5.52 10.14
C ILE A 62 -3.48 -5.60 8.64
N ALA A 63 -4.68 -5.20 8.23
CA ALA A 63 -5.07 -5.17 6.83
C ALA A 63 -4.57 -3.88 6.14
N PRO A 64 -3.83 -3.97 5.02
CA PRO A 64 -3.49 -2.80 4.22
C PRO A 64 -4.76 -2.23 3.57
N GLN A 65 -4.92 -0.91 3.60
CA GLN A 65 -6.10 -0.24 3.05
C GLN A 65 -5.64 1.01 2.31
N CYS A 66 -5.95 1.08 1.01
CA CYS A 66 -5.71 2.24 0.17
C CYS A 66 -7.02 2.94 -0.18
N CYS A 67 -6.99 4.27 -0.22
CA CYS A 67 -8.13 5.12 -0.49
C CYS A 67 -7.78 6.17 -1.55
N SER A 68 -8.78 6.58 -2.31
CA SER A 68 -8.69 7.67 -3.27
C SER A 68 -8.34 8.96 -2.54
N PRO A 69 -7.32 9.70 -2.99
CA PRO A 69 -6.95 10.98 -2.37
C PRO A 69 -7.97 12.09 -2.64
N THR A 70 -8.90 11.90 -3.58
CA THR A 70 -9.85 12.94 -4.00
C THR A 70 -11.13 12.94 -3.15
N ASP A 71 -11.66 11.76 -2.84
CA ASP A 71 -12.96 11.58 -2.21
C ASP A 71 -12.92 10.59 -1.02
N GLY A 72 -11.76 10.05 -0.69
CA GLY A 72 -11.60 9.06 0.39
C GLY A 72 -12.18 7.69 0.06
N ALA A 73 -12.65 7.46 -1.17
CA ALA A 73 -13.28 6.21 -1.55
C ALA A 73 -12.30 5.05 -1.45
N CYS A 74 -12.77 3.92 -0.92
CA CYS A 74 -11.91 2.79 -0.63
C CYS A 74 -11.59 2.01 -1.89
N THR A 75 -10.31 1.78 -2.14
CA THR A 75 -9.83 0.99 -3.27
C THR A 75 -9.22 -0.29 -2.74
N ARG A 76 -9.84 -1.43 -3.08
CA ARG A 76 -9.45 -2.75 -2.58
C ARG A 76 -8.93 -3.70 -3.64
N PHE A 77 -9.19 -3.38 -4.90
CA PHE A 77 -8.60 -4.03 -6.04
C PHE A 77 -8.32 -3.04 -7.16
N ILE A 78 -7.42 -3.41 -8.06
CA ILE A 78 -7.10 -2.67 -9.29
C ILE A 78 -7.41 -3.57 -10.48
N GLY A 79 -8.28 -3.10 -11.37
CA GLY A 79 -8.70 -3.87 -12.55
C GLY A 79 -9.77 -4.90 -12.19
N THR A 80 -9.37 -6.08 -11.72
CA THR A 80 -10.25 -7.22 -11.44
C THR A 80 -10.48 -7.41 -9.95
N ASN A 81 -11.67 -7.88 -9.57
CA ASN A 81 -12.00 -8.24 -8.18
C ASN A 81 -11.63 -9.71 -7.93
N ASP A 82 -10.37 -10.06 -8.17
CA ASP A 82 -9.82 -11.41 -7.97
C ASP A 82 -8.41 -11.34 -7.35
N ASP A 83 -7.77 -12.50 -7.11
CA ASP A 83 -6.43 -12.58 -6.51
C ASP A 83 -5.39 -11.69 -7.24
N GLU A 84 -5.58 -11.43 -8.53
CA GLU A 84 -4.66 -10.65 -9.36
C GLU A 84 -4.84 -9.14 -9.13
N GLY A 85 -6.08 -8.69 -8.94
CA GLY A 85 -6.36 -7.28 -8.70
C GLY A 85 -6.40 -6.89 -7.21
N CYS A 86 -6.64 -7.84 -6.30
CA CYS A 86 -6.80 -7.58 -4.88
C CYS A 86 -5.49 -7.16 -4.20
N LEU A 87 -5.51 -5.99 -3.56
CA LEU A 87 -4.31 -5.41 -2.94
C LEU A 87 -3.72 -6.26 -1.81
N ALA A 88 -4.54 -7.12 -1.20
CA ALA A 88 -4.15 -7.92 -0.05
C ALA A 88 -4.82 -9.30 0.01
N GLY A 89 -5.38 -9.79 -1.10
CA GLY A 89 -6.13 -11.05 -1.15
C GLY A 89 -7.50 -11.01 -0.43
N PHE A 90 -8.02 -12.20 -0.11
CA PHE A 90 -9.42 -12.43 0.27
C PHE A 90 -9.63 -12.78 1.75
N SER A 91 -10.22 -11.84 2.49
CA SER A 91 -10.48 -11.98 3.93
C SER A 91 -11.42 -13.14 4.33
N ASP A 92 -12.10 -13.76 3.38
CA ASP A 92 -13.10 -14.82 3.54
C ASP A 92 -12.68 -16.19 2.97
N ASN A 93 -11.46 -16.32 2.40
CA ASN A 93 -10.96 -17.57 1.81
C ASN A 93 -10.60 -18.62 2.87
N LYS A 94 -11.63 -19.28 3.41
CA LYS A 94 -11.67 -20.25 4.53
C LYS A 94 -10.54 -21.28 4.58
N ASP A 95 -9.90 -21.58 3.46
CA ASP A 95 -8.90 -22.63 3.28
C ASP A 95 -7.44 -22.16 3.46
N ALA A 96 -7.18 -20.85 3.57
CA ALA A 96 -5.83 -20.31 3.86
C ALA A 96 -5.68 -19.89 5.33
N PRO A 97 -4.58 -20.27 6.03
CA PRO A 97 -4.40 -19.95 7.45
C PRO A 97 -4.28 -18.45 7.75
N ASN A 98 -4.03 -17.62 6.74
CA ASN A 98 -3.92 -16.17 6.85
C ASN A 98 -4.62 -15.53 5.65
N TYR A 99 -5.89 -15.18 5.82
CA TYR A 99 -6.79 -14.74 4.75
C TYR A 99 -6.37 -13.46 4.00
N ILE A 100 -5.27 -12.80 4.37
CA ILE A 100 -4.77 -11.64 3.64
C ILE A 100 -3.24 -11.64 3.58
N THR A 101 -2.68 -11.04 2.54
CA THR A 101 -1.27 -10.68 2.51
C THR A 101 -1.04 -9.55 3.50
N THR A 102 -0.14 -9.78 4.46
CA THR A 102 0.21 -8.77 5.47
C THR A 102 1.30 -7.84 4.97
N PHE A 103 1.17 -6.56 5.31
CA PHE A 103 2.13 -5.52 4.97
C PHE A 103 2.50 -4.75 6.23
N THR A 104 3.74 -4.27 6.32
CA THR A 104 4.11 -3.23 7.29
C THR A 104 3.52 -1.90 6.85
N TYR A 105 3.52 -0.90 7.73
CA TYR A 105 3.11 0.46 7.39
C TYR A 105 3.81 0.98 6.12
N SER A 106 5.13 0.83 6.05
CA SER A 106 5.93 1.32 4.92
C SER A 106 5.59 0.61 3.61
N GLN A 107 5.33 -0.70 3.66
CA GLN A 107 4.94 -1.47 2.48
C GLN A 107 3.52 -1.09 2.02
N THR A 108 2.56 -0.89 2.94
CA THR A 108 1.22 -0.41 2.58
C THR A 108 1.26 0.98 1.98
N ALA A 109 1.99 1.91 2.59
CA ALA A 109 2.15 3.27 2.09
C ALA A 109 2.76 3.28 0.67
N ALA A 110 3.80 2.46 0.45
CA ALA A 110 4.43 2.32 -0.85
C ALA A 110 3.48 1.71 -1.89
N LEU A 111 2.70 0.68 -1.50
CA LEU A 111 1.68 0.07 -2.35
C LEU A 111 0.65 1.11 -2.79
N CYS A 112 0.05 1.85 -1.84
CA CYS A 112 -0.94 2.87 -2.17
C CYS A 112 -0.34 3.95 -3.08
N ALA A 113 0.86 4.45 -2.75
CA ALA A 113 1.53 5.47 -3.55
C ALA A 113 1.82 4.98 -4.99
N SER A 114 2.22 3.72 -5.17
CA SER A 114 2.48 3.12 -6.48
C SER A 114 1.23 3.07 -7.37
N LEU A 115 0.05 3.11 -6.74
CA LEU A 115 -1.27 3.09 -7.38
C LEU A 115 -1.91 4.48 -7.47
N SER A 116 -1.17 5.55 -7.14
CA SER A 116 -1.71 6.92 -7.01
C SER A 116 -2.84 7.04 -5.97
N LEU A 117 -2.81 6.20 -4.94
CA LEU A 117 -3.71 6.19 -3.80
C LEU A 117 -2.99 6.65 -2.52
N THR A 118 -3.75 6.90 -1.47
CA THR A 118 -3.23 7.16 -0.12
C THR A 118 -3.59 6.04 0.85
N LEU A 119 -2.88 5.97 1.98
CA LEU A 119 -3.35 5.20 3.15
C LEU A 119 -4.72 5.72 3.59
N CYS A 120 -5.65 4.80 3.86
CA CYS A 120 -6.95 5.18 4.42
C CYS A 120 -6.81 5.65 5.88
N ASP A 121 -7.56 6.67 6.24
CA ASP A 121 -7.76 7.17 7.60
C ASP A 121 -9.10 6.71 8.22
N GLN A 122 -9.92 5.99 7.44
CA GLN A 122 -11.13 5.33 7.90
C GLN A 122 -11.08 3.80 7.76
N SER A 123 -12.00 3.12 8.44
CA SER A 123 -12.35 1.74 8.11
C SER A 123 -13.07 1.73 6.77
N CYS A 124 -12.79 0.71 5.94
CA CYS A 124 -13.70 0.36 4.86
C CYS A 124 -14.20 -1.07 5.00
N VAL A 125 -14.97 -1.26 6.07
CA VAL A 125 -15.85 -2.42 6.26
C VAL A 125 -16.65 -2.72 4.99
N ASP A 126 -16.91 -3.99 4.72
CA ASP A 126 -17.76 -4.50 3.62
C ASP A 126 -17.37 -4.08 2.18
N THR A 127 -16.15 -3.57 1.97
CA THR A 127 -15.63 -3.21 0.64
C THR A 127 -14.49 -4.11 0.16
N GLY A 128 -14.23 -5.21 0.88
CA GLY A 128 -13.17 -6.16 0.53
C GLY A 128 -13.42 -6.89 -0.78
N CYS A 129 -12.39 -7.57 -1.27
CA CYS A 129 -12.53 -8.48 -2.39
C CYS A 129 -13.48 -9.64 -2.06
N ALA A 130 -14.17 -10.13 -3.09
CA ALA A 130 -15.22 -11.15 -3.01
C ALA A 130 -15.17 -12.07 -4.23
#